data_AF-A0A9X0AXD8-F1
#
_entry.id   AF-A0A9X0AXD8-F1
#
_cell.length_a   1.000
_cell.length_b   1.000
_cell.length_c   1.000
_cell.angle_alpha   90.00
_cell.angle_beta   90.00
_cell.angle_gamma   90.00
#
_symmetry.space_group_name_H-M   'P 1'
#
loop_
_entity.id
_entity.type
_entity.pdbx_description
1 polymer ?
#
loop_
_entity_poly.entity_id
_entity_poly.type
_entity_poly.pdbx_seq_one_letter_code
_entity_poly.pdbx_strand_id
1 'polypeptide(L)'
;MVQIKRCVRTKIHHHNCSVAFHIISGACSAAQTITQLIICRVFQGIGAAGSMALVFAISFEMIPKHKFPTYTALFSVVTTLGNLVGPLIGGGFSEKSTWRWVFLFNVPAGALALVLLFVFVPVNFPHQNDPAYVSRSLKEKFSKSSISKIDGAGAFLFLGASLLLVIVLLGAGSQFAWNSATSISLLVISGVLWILFVWNEWLVTDEKRRPEPIFPWRFVVNRKWMGGLLLSLLSGIPWNAVTIDIPQRFQVVNGMSPIAAGVRLIPFNALIAFGTVIANIIVAKAHIPPIYLMFIGSSLQIIGITLISTVPNGVNVNSAIYGYEAIAGLGIGIVIGMVIVIPPHVVERRDLGKKHLSNYKFPPFILL
;
A
#
# COMPACT_ATOMS: atom_id res chain seq x y z
N MET A 1 6.26 1.01 -29.92
CA MET A 1 7.59 0.39 -29.72
C MET A 1 8.19 0.68 -28.33
N VAL A 2 8.32 1.94 -27.89
CA VAL A 2 8.91 2.30 -26.57
C VAL A 2 8.08 1.82 -25.36
N GLN A 3 6.75 1.89 -25.42
CA GLN A 3 5.88 1.43 -24.32
C GLN A 3 5.94 -0.08 -24.11
N ILE A 4 6.04 -0.84 -25.20
CA ILE A 4 6.17 -2.31 -25.17
C ILE A 4 7.49 -2.71 -24.49
N LYS A 5 8.60 -2.04 -24.84
CA LYS A 5 9.90 -2.28 -24.19
C LYS A 5 9.86 -1.98 -22.68
N ARG A 6 9.22 -0.88 -22.24
CA ARG A 6 9.07 -0.57 -20.80
C ARG A 6 8.26 -1.61 -20.04
N CYS A 7 7.13 -2.06 -20.60
CA CYS A 7 6.27 -3.06 -19.96
C CYS A 7 7.01 -4.38 -19.69
N VAL A 8 7.86 -4.83 -20.62
CA VAL A 8 8.71 -6.03 -20.44
C VAL A 8 9.73 -5.85 -19.31
N ARG A 9 10.31 -4.65 -19.16
CA ARG A 9 11.26 -4.36 -18.07
C ARG A 9 10.56 -4.36 -16.72
N THR A 10 9.43 -3.69 -16.60
CA THR A 10 8.66 -3.61 -15.36
C THR A 10 8.20 -5.00 -14.92
N LYS A 11 7.82 -5.87 -15.87
CA LYS A 11 7.48 -7.30 -15.63
C LYS A 11 8.62 -8.09 -14.99
N ILE A 12 9.84 -7.99 -15.52
CA ILE A 12 11.00 -8.72 -14.98
C ILE A 12 11.33 -8.24 -13.56
N HIS A 13 11.24 -6.94 -13.30
CA HIS A 13 11.49 -6.40 -11.95
C HIS A 13 10.41 -6.85 -10.98
N HIS A 14 9.14 -6.88 -11.41
CA HIS A 14 8.05 -7.38 -10.58
C HIS A 14 8.27 -8.83 -10.21
N HIS A 15 8.62 -9.68 -11.20
CA HIS A 15 8.95 -11.08 -10.97
C HIS A 15 10.07 -11.24 -9.93
N ASN A 16 11.17 -10.52 -10.07
CA ASN A 16 12.29 -10.59 -9.12
C ASN A 16 11.88 -10.16 -7.71
N CYS A 17 11.10 -9.08 -7.56
CA CYS A 17 10.59 -8.62 -6.26
C CYS A 17 9.65 -9.64 -5.62
N SER A 18 8.74 -10.23 -6.40
CA SER A 18 7.84 -11.28 -5.91
C SER A 18 8.63 -12.52 -5.49
N VAL A 19 9.62 -12.98 -6.29
CA VAL A 19 10.48 -14.12 -5.92
C VAL A 19 11.21 -13.84 -4.61
N ALA A 20 11.82 -12.66 -4.46
CA ALA A 20 12.49 -12.27 -3.24
C ALA A 20 11.54 -12.32 -2.02
N PHE A 21 10.34 -11.75 -2.14
CA PHE A 21 9.34 -11.77 -1.07
C PHE A 21 9.02 -13.21 -0.60
N HIS A 22 8.81 -14.15 -1.53
CA HIS A 22 8.43 -15.52 -1.18
C HIS A 22 9.59 -16.32 -0.60
N ILE A 23 10.80 -16.19 -1.14
CA ILE A 23 12.00 -16.83 -0.58
C ILE A 23 12.25 -16.34 0.85
N ILE A 24 12.17 -15.02 1.06
CA ILE A 24 12.37 -14.43 2.39
C ILE A 24 11.21 -14.81 3.33
N SER A 25 9.98 -14.97 2.84
CA SER A 25 8.89 -15.54 3.64
C SER A 25 9.22 -16.96 4.12
N GLY A 26 9.81 -17.80 3.26
CA GLY A 26 10.35 -19.10 3.67
C GLY A 26 11.41 -18.96 4.78
N ALA A 27 12.33 -17.99 4.65
CA ALA A 27 13.33 -17.71 5.68
C ALA A 27 12.72 -17.23 7.01
N CYS A 28 11.65 -16.41 6.98
CA CYS A 28 10.90 -16.02 8.18
C CYS A 28 10.35 -17.25 8.91
N SER A 29 9.87 -18.27 8.19
CA SER A 29 9.35 -19.49 8.80
C SER A 29 10.45 -20.33 9.47
N ALA A 30 11.68 -20.29 8.95
CA ALA A 30 12.83 -21.00 9.47
C ALA A 30 13.56 -20.25 10.61
N ALA A 31 13.09 -19.06 10.99
CA ALA A 31 13.72 -18.25 12.02
C ALA A 31 13.70 -18.95 13.39
N GLN A 32 14.86 -18.91 14.06
CA GLN A 32 15.09 -19.50 15.38
C GLN A 32 15.09 -18.43 16.49
N THR A 33 15.40 -17.19 16.15
CA THR A 33 15.43 -16.06 17.10
C THR A 33 14.55 -14.90 16.63
N ILE A 34 14.07 -14.09 17.57
CA ILE A 34 13.26 -12.90 17.24
C ILE A 34 14.06 -11.90 16.38
N THR A 35 15.36 -11.73 16.65
CA THR A 35 16.25 -10.87 15.86
C THR A 35 16.36 -11.35 14.42
N GLN A 36 16.52 -12.67 14.21
CA GLN A 36 16.53 -13.25 12.87
C GLN A 36 15.19 -13.00 12.16
N LEU A 37 14.06 -13.18 12.85
CA LEU A 37 12.74 -12.92 12.29
C LEU A 37 12.57 -11.44 11.89
N ILE A 38 13.04 -10.50 12.72
CA ILE A 38 13.00 -9.06 12.43
C ILE A 38 13.84 -8.74 11.19
N ILE A 39 15.07 -9.27 11.09
CA ILE A 39 15.93 -9.06 9.92
C ILE A 39 15.27 -9.60 8.65
N CYS A 40 14.73 -10.82 8.70
CA CYS A 40 13.99 -11.40 7.57
C CYS A 40 12.77 -10.54 7.20
N ARG A 41 12.03 -9.99 8.19
CA ARG A 41 10.90 -9.09 7.96
C ARG A 41 11.29 -7.80 7.24
N VAL A 42 12.46 -7.23 7.55
CA VAL A 42 12.97 -6.04 6.84
C VAL A 42 13.15 -6.35 5.36
N PHE A 43 13.86 -7.44 5.03
CA PHE A 43 14.05 -7.85 3.63
C PHE A 43 12.74 -8.24 2.94
N GLN A 44 11.83 -8.90 3.67
CA GLN A 44 10.51 -9.26 3.16
C GLN A 44 9.71 -8.01 2.80
N GLY A 45 9.74 -6.98 3.65
CA GLY A 45 9.08 -5.70 3.41
C GLY A 45 9.58 -4.99 2.15
N ILE A 46 10.89 -5.01 1.90
CA ILE A 46 11.49 -4.45 0.68
C ILE A 46 10.95 -5.17 -0.57
N GLY A 47 10.87 -6.50 -0.53
CA GLY A 47 10.29 -7.30 -1.62
C GLY A 47 8.81 -6.99 -1.86
N ALA A 48 8.03 -6.88 -0.78
CA ALA A 48 6.60 -6.55 -0.82
C ALA A 48 6.34 -5.15 -1.41
N ALA A 49 7.06 -4.13 -0.92
CA ALA A 49 6.90 -2.75 -1.38
C ALA A 49 7.24 -2.61 -2.87
N GLY A 50 8.34 -3.23 -3.31
CA GLY A 50 8.73 -3.26 -4.72
C GLY A 50 7.70 -3.96 -5.60
N SER A 51 7.19 -5.12 -5.15
CA SER A 51 6.15 -5.85 -5.88
C SER A 51 4.87 -5.01 -6.01
N MET A 52 4.38 -4.42 -4.92
CA MET A 52 3.16 -3.63 -4.89
C MET A 52 3.26 -2.40 -5.81
N ALA A 53 4.36 -1.65 -5.75
CA ALA A 53 4.59 -0.49 -6.61
C ALA A 53 4.62 -0.86 -8.10
N LEU A 54 5.25 -1.99 -8.44
CA LEU A 54 5.37 -2.47 -9.81
C LEU A 54 4.05 -3.01 -10.37
N VAL A 55 3.18 -3.61 -9.54
CA VAL A 55 1.82 -4.01 -9.96
C VAL A 55 1.06 -2.79 -10.46
N PHE A 56 0.99 -1.71 -9.66
CA PHE A 56 0.29 -0.50 -10.08
C PHE A 56 0.89 0.10 -11.36
N ALA A 57 2.23 0.14 -11.47
CA ALA A 57 2.91 0.62 -12.67
C ALA A 57 2.55 -0.20 -13.93
N ILE A 58 2.59 -1.53 -13.83
CA ILE A 58 2.24 -2.46 -14.93
C ILE A 58 0.76 -2.30 -15.30
N SER A 59 -0.14 -2.18 -14.33
CA SER A 59 -1.57 -1.96 -14.55
C SER A 59 -1.82 -0.71 -15.40
N PHE A 60 -1.13 0.41 -15.11
CA PHE A 60 -1.27 1.64 -15.91
C PHE A 60 -0.68 1.54 -17.34
N GLU A 61 0.23 0.60 -17.60
CA GLU A 61 0.84 0.38 -18.91
C GLU A 61 0.05 -0.64 -19.77
N MET A 62 -0.48 -1.69 -19.14
CA MET A 62 -1.17 -2.78 -19.84
C MET A 62 -2.65 -2.50 -20.09
N ILE A 63 -3.33 -1.77 -19.20
CA ILE A 63 -4.79 -1.66 -19.24
C ILE A 63 -5.19 -0.50 -20.17
N PRO A 64 -5.99 -0.75 -21.24
CA PRO A 64 -6.58 0.30 -22.05
C PRO A 64 -7.46 1.22 -21.21
N LYS A 65 -7.39 2.53 -21.44
CA LYS A 65 -8.11 3.55 -20.63
C LYS A 65 -9.61 3.25 -20.45
N HIS A 66 -10.29 2.79 -21.50
CA HIS A 66 -11.73 2.49 -21.46
C HIS A 66 -12.07 1.24 -20.62
N LYS A 67 -11.12 0.33 -20.41
CA LYS A 67 -11.30 -0.86 -19.53
C LYS A 67 -10.74 -0.63 -18.12
N PHE A 68 -10.07 0.51 -17.89
CA PHE A 68 -9.43 0.80 -16.61
C PHE A 68 -10.36 0.63 -15.41
N PRO A 69 -11.61 1.16 -15.42
CA PRO A 69 -12.55 0.97 -14.30
C PRO A 69 -12.89 -0.50 -14.02
N THR A 70 -13.03 -1.33 -15.06
CA THR A 70 -13.34 -2.76 -14.93
C THR A 70 -12.19 -3.52 -14.29
N TYR A 71 -10.95 -3.25 -14.72
CA TYR A 71 -9.77 -3.92 -14.16
C TYR A 71 -9.44 -3.43 -12.74
N THR A 72 -9.66 -2.15 -12.43
CA THR A 72 -9.51 -1.65 -11.04
C THR A 72 -10.57 -2.25 -10.11
N ALA A 73 -11.79 -2.48 -10.60
CA ALA A 73 -12.81 -3.20 -9.84
C ALA A 73 -12.38 -4.66 -9.58
N LEU A 74 -11.85 -5.36 -10.60
CA LEU A 74 -11.32 -6.72 -10.42
C LEU A 74 -10.16 -6.76 -9.42
N PHE A 75 -9.22 -5.80 -9.50
CA PHE A 75 -8.12 -5.68 -8.56
C PHE A 75 -8.65 -5.49 -7.12
N SER A 76 -9.66 -4.63 -6.96
CA SER A 76 -10.30 -4.39 -5.67
C SER A 76 -10.93 -5.68 -5.11
N VAL A 77 -11.58 -6.50 -5.93
CA VAL A 77 -12.16 -7.79 -5.53
C VAL A 77 -11.09 -8.80 -5.09
N VAL A 78 -9.94 -8.85 -5.77
CA VAL A 78 -8.86 -9.75 -5.37
C VAL A 78 -8.24 -9.30 -4.05
N THR A 79 -7.96 -8.00 -3.88
CA THR A 79 -7.44 -7.43 -2.63
C THR A 79 -8.43 -7.63 -1.47
N THR A 80 -9.72 -7.44 -1.73
CA THR A 80 -10.84 -7.74 -0.82
C THR A 80 -10.78 -9.15 -0.29
N LEU A 81 -10.72 -10.13 -1.19
CA LEU A 81 -10.73 -11.54 -0.81
C LEU A 81 -9.46 -11.89 -0.02
N GLY A 82 -8.32 -11.31 -0.41
CA GLY A 82 -7.07 -11.44 0.35
C GLY A 82 -7.19 -10.90 1.78
N ASN A 83 -7.71 -9.70 1.97
CA ASN A 83 -7.89 -9.09 3.29
C ASN A 83 -8.93 -9.83 4.14
N LEU A 84 -9.95 -10.42 3.53
CA LEU A 84 -10.96 -11.19 4.23
C LEU A 84 -10.43 -12.56 4.68
N VAL A 85 -9.73 -13.26 3.78
CA VAL A 85 -9.21 -14.61 4.02
C VAL A 85 -7.96 -14.59 4.92
N GLY A 86 -7.16 -13.51 4.86
CA GLY A 86 -5.91 -13.37 5.61
C GLY A 86 -6.04 -13.63 7.11
N PRO A 87 -6.88 -12.89 7.86
CA PRO A 87 -7.08 -13.11 9.29
C PRO A 87 -7.66 -14.48 9.64
N LEU A 88 -8.49 -15.07 8.76
CA LEU A 88 -9.08 -16.39 8.97
C LEU A 88 -8.04 -17.51 8.88
N ILE A 89 -7.23 -17.50 7.81
CA ILE A 89 -6.14 -18.46 7.62
C ILE A 89 -5.06 -18.25 8.69
N GLY A 90 -4.68 -16.99 8.95
CA GLY A 90 -3.67 -16.65 9.96
C GLY A 90 -4.09 -17.03 11.38
N GLY A 91 -5.35 -16.78 11.74
CA GLY A 91 -5.94 -17.20 13.00
C GLY A 91 -6.00 -18.73 13.13
N GLY A 92 -6.42 -19.42 12.07
CA GLY A 92 -6.45 -20.89 12.04
C GLY A 92 -5.07 -21.53 12.23
N PHE A 93 -4.03 -21.00 11.57
CA PHE A 93 -2.66 -21.48 11.76
C PHE A 93 -2.13 -21.20 13.17
N SER A 94 -2.45 -20.04 13.73
CA SER A 94 -1.98 -19.65 15.07
C SER A 94 -2.67 -20.45 16.19
N GLU A 95 -3.90 -20.89 15.98
CA GLU A 95 -4.67 -21.66 16.96
C GLU A 95 -4.34 -23.15 16.95
N LYS A 96 -4.25 -23.77 15.77
CA LYS A 96 -4.08 -25.23 15.63
C LYS A 96 -2.66 -25.68 15.33
N SER A 97 -1.77 -24.76 15.00
CA SER A 97 -0.40 -25.07 14.56
C SER A 97 0.60 -24.03 15.06
N THR A 98 1.79 -24.01 14.46
CA THR A 98 2.81 -23.00 14.75
C THR A 98 2.62 -21.77 13.88
N TRP A 99 2.95 -20.59 14.43
CA TRP A 99 2.95 -19.30 13.73
C TRP A 99 3.77 -19.31 12.43
N ARG A 100 4.72 -20.25 12.29
CA ARG A 100 5.58 -20.41 11.10
C ARG A 100 4.77 -20.64 9.83
N TRP A 101 3.61 -21.30 9.93
CA TRP A 101 2.74 -21.57 8.79
C TRP A 101 2.16 -20.30 8.15
N VAL A 102 2.02 -19.20 8.91
CA VAL A 102 1.62 -17.90 8.38
C VAL A 102 2.61 -17.41 7.31
N PHE A 103 3.89 -17.73 7.49
CA PHE A 103 4.94 -17.41 6.51
C PHE A 103 5.12 -18.47 5.45
N LEU A 104 5.02 -19.74 5.84
CA LEU A 104 5.23 -20.87 4.94
C LEU A 104 4.14 -20.95 3.88
N PHE A 105 2.89 -20.60 4.22
CA PHE A 105 1.76 -20.57 3.28
C PHE A 105 1.96 -19.59 2.11
N ASN A 106 2.70 -18.51 2.33
CA ASN A 106 3.02 -17.57 1.25
C ASN A 106 3.89 -18.24 0.17
N VAL A 107 4.74 -19.21 0.52
CA VAL A 107 5.67 -19.86 -0.44
C VAL A 107 4.92 -20.61 -1.55
N PRO A 108 4.00 -21.56 -1.28
CA PRO A 108 3.25 -22.25 -2.34
C PRO A 108 2.28 -21.31 -3.07
N ALA A 109 1.65 -20.35 -2.38
CA ALA A 109 0.79 -19.36 -3.02
C ALA A 109 1.59 -18.49 -4.02
N GLY A 110 2.80 -18.09 -3.62
CA GLY A 110 3.75 -17.38 -4.46
C GLY A 110 4.25 -18.19 -5.63
N ALA A 111 4.60 -19.46 -5.41
CA ALA A 111 5.00 -20.36 -6.48
C ALA A 111 3.88 -20.51 -7.52
N LEU A 112 2.63 -20.69 -7.08
CA LEU A 112 1.47 -20.73 -7.97
C LEU A 112 1.32 -19.42 -8.75
N ALA A 113 1.40 -18.26 -8.07
CA ALA A 113 1.33 -16.95 -8.72
C ALA A 113 2.45 -16.76 -9.76
N LEU A 114 3.68 -17.23 -9.47
CA LEU A 114 4.81 -17.18 -10.39
C LEU A 114 4.61 -18.09 -11.60
N VAL A 115 4.07 -19.30 -11.40
CA VAL A 115 3.72 -20.23 -12.48
C VAL A 115 2.64 -19.61 -13.37
N LEU A 116 1.58 -19.04 -12.78
CA LEU A 116 0.54 -18.34 -13.53
C LEU A 116 1.11 -17.16 -14.32
N LEU A 117 1.98 -16.36 -13.72
CA LEU A 117 2.66 -15.27 -14.42
C LEU A 117 3.55 -15.77 -15.57
N PHE A 118 4.20 -16.92 -15.41
CA PHE A 118 5.04 -17.51 -16.44
C PHE A 118 4.22 -18.07 -17.62
N VAL A 119 3.08 -18.72 -17.32
CA VAL A 119 2.20 -19.36 -18.32
C VAL A 119 1.33 -18.34 -19.05
N PHE A 120 0.65 -17.45 -18.31
CA PHE A 120 -0.38 -16.58 -18.88
C PHE A 120 0.14 -15.25 -19.40
N VAL A 121 1.29 -14.77 -18.93
CA VAL A 121 1.83 -13.52 -19.45
C VAL A 121 2.69 -13.85 -20.66
N PRO A 122 2.24 -13.54 -21.90
CA PRO A 122 2.86 -14.01 -23.13
C PRO A 122 4.36 -13.74 -23.16
N VAL A 123 5.13 -14.76 -23.53
CA VAL A 123 6.59 -14.72 -23.76
C VAL A 123 6.92 -13.91 -25.02
N ASN A 124 5.91 -13.64 -25.84
CA ASN A 124 6.02 -12.94 -27.12
C ASN A 124 5.51 -11.50 -27.04
N PHE A 125 5.92 -10.76 -26.01
CA PHE A 125 5.90 -9.30 -26.18
C PHE A 125 6.89 -8.95 -27.30
N PRO A 126 6.52 -8.09 -28.26
CA PRO A 126 7.44 -7.71 -29.33
C PRO A 126 8.74 -7.20 -28.68
N HIS A 127 9.88 -7.82 -29.00
CA HIS A 127 11.24 -7.50 -28.51
C HIS A 127 11.70 -8.14 -27.18
N GLN A 128 11.05 -9.20 -26.70
CA GLN A 128 11.56 -9.97 -25.54
C GLN A 128 12.89 -10.69 -25.86
N ASN A 129 13.15 -11.01 -27.13
CA ASN A 129 14.36 -11.69 -27.62
C ASN A 129 15.38 -10.73 -28.27
N ASP A 130 15.26 -9.42 -28.08
CA ASP A 130 16.23 -8.44 -28.59
C ASP A 130 17.54 -8.56 -27.76
N PRO A 131 18.67 -9.06 -28.31
CA PRO A 131 19.89 -9.32 -27.54
C PRO A 131 20.53 -8.05 -26.97
N ALA A 132 20.13 -6.86 -27.45
CA ALA A 132 20.47 -5.57 -26.84
C ALA A 132 19.70 -5.27 -25.53
N TYR A 133 18.71 -6.09 -25.16
CA TYR A 133 17.78 -5.85 -24.05
C TYR A 133 18.03 -6.73 -22.83
N VAL A 134 18.43 -8.00 -23.04
CA VAL A 134 18.79 -8.96 -21.98
C VAL A 134 20.18 -8.65 -21.40
N SER A 135 21.03 -7.98 -22.17
CA SER A 135 22.46 -7.79 -21.89
C SER A 135 22.87 -6.40 -21.37
N ARG A 136 21.96 -5.63 -20.76
CA ARG A 136 22.43 -4.57 -19.86
C ARG A 136 23.06 -5.24 -18.65
N SER A 137 24.37 -5.52 -18.78
CA SER A 137 25.25 -6.04 -17.73
C SER A 137 24.96 -5.32 -16.42
N LEU A 138 25.11 -6.00 -15.28
CA LEU A 138 24.98 -5.39 -13.95
C LEU A 138 25.77 -4.06 -13.86
N LYS A 139 26.86 -3.93 -14.62
CA LYS A 139 27.66 -2.71 -14.83
C LYS A 139 26.88 -1.51 -15.40
N GLU A 140 25.90 -1.70 -16.27
CA GLU A 140 25.03 -0.63 -16.79
C GLU A 140 23.86 -0.29 -15.86
N LYS A 141 23.35 -1.28 -15.09
CA LYS A 141 22.33 -1.04 -14.04
C LYS A 141 22.91 -0.24 -12.87
N PHE A 142 24.14 -0.55 -12.47
CA PHE A 142 24.92 0.21 -11.48
C PHE A 142 25.81 1.30 -12.11
N SER A 143 25.58 1.66 -13.37
CA SER A 143 26.33 2.74 -14.00
C SER A 143 26.05 4.07 -13.28
N LYS A 144 27.10 4.88 -13.10
CA LYS A 144 27.06 6.20 -12.44
C LYS A 144 25.92 7.08 -12.95
N SER A 145 25.55 6.96 -14.22
CA SER A 145 24.44 7.69 -14.86
C SER A 145 23.04 7.23 -14.40
N SER A 146 22.84 5.96 -14.05
CA SER A 146 21.58 5.44 -13.51
C SER A 146 21.45 5.75 -12.01
N ILE A 147 22.54 5.59 -11.24
CA ILE A 147 22.57 5.90 -9.80
C ILE A 147 22.41 7.41 -9.56
N SER A 148 23.01 8.26 -10.40
CA SER A 148 22.88 9.73 -10.29
C SER A 148 21.45 10.25 -10.47
N LYS A 149 20.52 9.43 -10.97
CA LYS A 149 19.11 9.80 -11.12
C LYS A 149 18.27 9.45 -9.89
N ILE A 150 18.77 8.58 -9.00
CA ILE A 150 18.07 8.20 -7.79
C ILE A 150 18.33 9.27 -6.74
N ASP A 151 17.27 9.86 -6.20
CA ASP A 151 17.39 10.77 -5.06
C ASP A 151 17.63 9.96 -3.78
N GLY A 152 18.88 9.53 -3.59
CA GLY A 152 19.28 8.76 -2.42
C GLY A 152 19.21 9.57 -1.13
N ALA A 153 19.46 10.88 -1.21
CA ALA A 153 19.38 11.78 -0.05
C ALA A 153 17.91 11.93 0.39
N GLY A 154 17.00 12.25 -0.54
CA GLY A 154 15.56 12.29 -0.27
C GLY A 154 15.05 10.96 0.27
N ALA A 155 15.49 9.83 -0.29
CA ALA A 155 15.07 8.50 0.16
C ALA A 155 15.48 8.23 1.60
N PHE A 156 16.75 8.52 1.92
CA PHE A 156 17.29 8.33 3.26
C PHE A 156 16.58 9.22 4.28
N LEU A 157 16.39 10.50 3.96
CA LEU A 157 15.70 11.45 4.84
C LEU A 157 14.24 11.03 5.08
N PHE A 158 13.49 10.69 4.03
CA PHE A 158 12.10 10.27 4.14
C PHE A 158 11.94 8.97 4.93
N LEU A 159 12.71 7.93 4.60
CA LEU A 159 12.64 6.64 5.26
C LEU A 159 13.12 6.74 6.72
N GLY A 160 14.20 7.47 6.98
CA GLY A 160 14.72 7.70 8.32
C GLY A 160 13.73 8.48 9.20
N ALA A 161 13.17 9.57 8.68
CA ALA A 161 12.17 10.37 9.39
C ALA A 161 10.93 9.54 9.76
N SER A 162 10.42 8.76 8.78
CA SER A 162 9.25 7.90 8.97
C SER A 162 9.52 6.75 9.95
N LEU A 163 10.68 6.09 9.85
CA LEU A 163 11.05 4.99 10.74
C LEU A 163 11.14 5.44 12.19
N LEU A 164 11.84 6.55 12.46
CA LEU A 164 11.99 7.08 13.81
C LEU A 164 10.65 7.52 14.40
N LEU A 165 9.79 8.15 13.58
CA LEU A 165 8.45 8.53 13.99
C LEU A 165 7.64 7.31 14.43
N VAL A 166 7.64 6.25 13.61
CA VAL A 166 6.93 5.01 13.88
C VAL A 166 7.47 4.32 15.14
N ILE A 167 8.80 4.29 15.34
CA ILE A 167 9.41 3.70 16.55
C ILE A 167 8.91 4.40 17.82
N VAL A 168 8.84 5.74 17.83
CA VAL A 168 8.32 6.45 19.00
C VAL A 168 6.84 6.16 19.20
N LEU A 169 6.03 6.27 18.14
CA LEU A 169 4.59 6.11 18.25
C LEU A 169 4.18 4.69 18.70
N LEU A 170 4.96 3.67 18.32
CA LEU A 170 4.70 2.29 18.74
C LEU A 170 5.33 1.94 20.11
N GLY A 171 6.47 2.54 20.45
CA GLY A 171 7.22 2.19 21.66
C GLY A 171 6.87 3.05 22.88
N ALA A 172 6.45 4.30 22.67
CA ALA A 172 6.16 5.23 23.75
C ALA A 172 4.91 4.79 24.52
N GLY A 173 5.02 4.76 25.86
CA GLY A 173 3.96 4.27 26.75
C GLY A 173 3.97 2.76 26.98
N SER A 174 4.75 1.98 26.20
CA SER A 174 4.91 0.53 26.40
C SER A 174 6.35 0.16 26.78
N GLN A 175 7.32 0.52 25.94
CA GLN A 175 8.74 0.17 26.14
C GLN A 175 9.52 1.29 26.84
N PHE A 176 9.13 2.53 26.61
CA PHE A 176 9.74 3.71 27.24
C PHE A 176 8.68 4.79 27.48
N ALA A 177 8.88 5.62 28.51
CA ALA A 177 7.93 6.67 28.86
C ALA A 177 7.92 7.80 27.82
N TRP A 178 6.76 8.42 27.59
CA TRP A 178 6.60 9.56 26.68
C TRP A 178 7.56 10.72 26.99
N ASN A 179 7.83 10.97 28.27
CA ASN A 179 8.73 12.02 28.74
C ASN A 179 10.20 11.56 28.87
N SER A 180 10.56 10.40 28.33
CA SER A 180 11.94 9.91 28.37
C SER A 180 12.82 10.67 27.36
N ALA A 181 14.11 10.79 27.67
CA ALA A 181 15.10 11.34 26.75
C ALA A 181 15.11 10.59 25.40
N THR A 182 14.84 9.28 25.41
CA THR A 182 14.70 8.45 24.21
C THR A 182 13.53 8.88 23.35
N SER A 183 12.32 9.04 23.91
CA SER A 183 11.16 9.51 23.14
C SER A 183 11.38 10.89 22.54
N ILE A 184 11.86 11.84 23.36
CA ILE A 184 12.06 13.22 22.93
C ILE A 184 13.14 13.29 21.85
N SER A 185 14.28 12.59 22.03
CA SER A 185 15.36 12.59 21.03
C SER A 185 14.91 11.99 19.70
N LEU A 186 14.20 10.85 19.70
CA LEU A 186 13.68 10.24 18.49
C LEU A 186 12.65 11.13 17.77
N LEU A 187 11.77 11.83 18.51
CA LEU A 187 10.82 12.80 17.94
C LEU A 187 11.54 14.00 17.34
N VAL A 188 12.52 14.56 18.05
CA VAL A 188 13.29 15.72 17.56
C VAL A 188 14.09 15.33 16.32
N ILE A 189 14.78 14.20 16.33
CA ILE A 189 15.54 13.72 15.15
C ILE A 189 14.60 13.47 13.98
N SER A 190 13.46 12.81 14.21
CA SER A 190 12.44 12.61 13.16
C SER A 190 11.93 13.94 12.60
N GLY A 191 11.61 14.91 13.44
CA GLY A 191 11.15 16.24 13.03
C GLY A 191 12.20 17.00 12.22
N VAL A 192 13.47 16.96 12.65
CA VAL A 192 14.59 17.55 11.91
C VAL A 192 14.76 16.86 10.55
N LEU A 193 14.70 15.53 10.47
CA LEU A 193 14.79 14.82 9.19
C LEU A 193 13.62 15.13 8.25
N TRP A 194 12.40 15.32 8.77
CA TRP A 194 11.26 15.79 7.97
C TRP A 194 11.47 17.19 7.40
N ILE A 195 11.99 18.13 8.22
CA ILE A 195 12.32 19.49 7.77
C ILE A 195 13.41 19.43 6.70
N LEU A 196 14.46 18.65 6.92
CA LEU A 196 15.54 18.45 5.95
C LEU A 196 15.05 17.77 4.67
N PHE A 197 14.11 16.84 4.75
CA PHE A 197 13.48 16.22 3.59
C PHE A 197 12.72 17.23 2.75
N VAL A 198 11.86 18.03 3.38
CA VAL A 198 11.08 19.09 2.72
C VAL A 198 12.02 20.12 2.07
N TRP A 199 13.09 20.49 2.76
CA TRP A 199 14.11 21.39 2.21
C TRP A 199 14.84 20.75 1.02
N ASN A 200 15.29 19.50 1.12
CA ASN A 200 15.94 18.79 0.03
C ASN A 200 15.03 18.69 -1.21
N GLU A 201 13.77 18.30 -1.03
CA GLU A 201 12.79 18.21 -2.13
C GLU A 201 12.49 19.56 -2.78
N TRP A 202 12.44 20.64 -1.99
CA TRP A 202 12.29 22.00 -2.50
C TRP A 202 13.48 22.40 -3.39
N LEU A 203 14.72 22.16 -2.92
CA LEU A 203 15.95 22.45 -3.69
C LEU A 203 16.06 21.61 -4.96
N VAL A 204 15.79 20.31 -4.86
CA VAL A 204 15.93 19.36 -5.99
C VAL A 204 14.86 19.60 -7.06
N THR A 205 13.69 20.14 -6.70
CA THR A 205 12.61 20.37 -7.67
C THR A 205 12.84 21.58 -8.59
N ASP A 206 13.48 22.64 -8.10
CA ASP A 206 13.63 23.90 -8.85
C ASP A 206 14.74 23.86 -9.91
N GLU A 207 15.75 23.03 -9.69
CA GLU A 207 16.85 22.88 -10.63
C GLU A 207 16.52 21.82 -11.70
N LYS A 208 16.94 22.03 -12.97
CA LYS A 208 16.95 20.99 -14.02
C LYS A 208 17.90 19.82 -13.70
N ARG A 209 18.26 19.62 -12.42
CA ARG A 209 19.29 18.72 -11.96
C ARG A 209 18.76 17.30 -11.81
N ARG A 210 19.70 16.39 -11.98
CA ARG A 210 19.64 15.02 -11.48
C ARG A 210 20.11 15.12 -10.03
N PRO A 211 19.44 14.47 -9.06
CA PRO A 211 18.52 13.34 -9.21
C PRO A 211 17.04 13.69 -9.48
N GLU A 212 16.25 12.68 -9.87
CA GLU A 212 14.79 12.81 -9.98
C GLU A 212 14.19 12.80 -8.56
N PRO A 213 13.49 13.87 -8.12
CA PRO A 213 12.96 13.98 -6.76
C PRO A 213 11.94 12.89 -6.46
N ILE A 214 11.92 12.40 -5.22
CA ILE A 214 10.95 11.39 -4.77
C ILE A 214 9.57 11.99 -4.71
N PHE A 215 9.49 13.22 -4.22
CA PHE A 215 8.23 13.94 -4.09
C PHE A 215 8.32 15.34 -4.72
N PRO A 216 8.15 15.43 -6.07
CA PRO A 216 8.26 16.69 -6.77
C PRO A 216 7.40 17.80 -6.14
N TRP A 217 7.99 18.96 -5.82
CA TRP A 217 7.31 20.07 -5.13
C TRP A 217 5.99 20.51 -5.76
N ARG A 218 5.86 20.40 -7.08
CA ARG A 218 4.60 20.61 -7.82
C ARG A 218 3.40 19.81 -7.29
N PHE A 219 3.63 18.64 -6.70
CA PHE A 219 2.59 17.83 -6.07
C PHE A 219 2.11 18.45 -4.76
N VAL A 220 2.98 19.14 -4.03
CA VAL A 220 2.63 19.90 -2.83
C VAL A 220 1.71 21.07 -3.17
N VAL A 221 2.00 21.77 -4.27
CA VAL A 221 1.24 22.94 -4.69
C VAL A 221 -0.14 22.57 -5.23
N ASN A 222 -0.31 21.36 -5.79
CA ASN A 222 -1.60 20.91 -6.29
C ASN A 222 -2.53 20.50 -5.13
N ARG A 223 -3.39 21.43 -4.72
CA ARG A 223 -4.36 21.27 -3.62
C ARG A 223 -5.21 19.99 -3.74
N LYS A 224 -5.63 19.62 -4.95
CA LYS A 224 -6.47 18.43 -5.18
C LYS A 224 -5.70 17.13 -4.90
N TRP A 225 -4.44 17.10 -5.32
CA TRP A 225 -3.57 15.94 -5.09
C TRP A 225 -3.12 15.85 -3.64
N MET A 226 -2.66 16.98 -3.07
CA MET A 226 -2.24 17.03 -1.67
C MET A 226 -3.39 16.69 -0.72
N GLY A 227 -4.61 17.16 -1.00
CA GLY A 227 -5.80 16.75 -0.24
C GLY A 227 -6.06 15.24 -0.28
N GLY A 228 -5.89 14.60 -1.44
CA GLY A 228 -6.00 13.15 -1.58
C GLY A 228 -4.91 12.38 -0.81
N LEU A 229 -3.67 12.88 -0.84
CA LEU A 229 -2.55 12.29 -0.10
C LEU A 229 -2.73 12.41 1.42
N LEU A 230 -3.13 13.60 1.91
CA LEU A 230 -3.42 13.82 3.31
C LEU A 230 -4.58 12.94 3.78
N LEU A 231 -5.64 12.80 2.97
CA LEU A 231 -6.72 11.89 3.29
C LEU A 231 -6.24 10.42 3.36
N SER A 232 -5.39 10.00 2.43
CA SER A 232 -4.80 8.64 2.46
C SER A 232 -3.97 8.40 3.71
N LEU A 233 -3.17 9.38 4.13
CA LEU A 233 -2.37 9.30 5.37
C LEU A 233 -3.28 9.19 6.60
N LEU A 234 -4.28 10.06 6.70
CA LEU A 234 -5.18 10.14 7.85
C LEU A 234 -6.14 8.93 7.93
N SER A 235 -6.58 8.38 6.80
CA SER A 235 -7.43 7.18 6.75
C SER A 235 -6.66 5.90 7.10
N GLY A 236 -5.32 5.90 6.96
CA GLY A 236 -4.47 4.78 7.37
C GLY A 236 -4.52 4.52 8.88
N ILE A 237 -4.64 5.56 9.70
CA ILE A 237 -4.69 5.45 11.17
C ILE A 237 -5.88 4.61 11.64
N PRO A 238 -7.14 4.96 11.33
CA PRO A 238 -8.28 4.19 11.79
C PRO A 238 -8.36 2.80 11.17
N TRP A 239 -7.88 2.64 9.92
CA TRP A 239 -7.80 1.33 9.32
C TRP A 239 -6.88 0.39 10.12
N ASN A 240 -5.69 0.86 10.51
CA ASN A 240 -4.78 0.07 11.33
C ASN A 240 -5.33 -0.17 12.75
N ALA A 241 -5.90 0.86 13.38
CA ALA A 241 -6.49 0.74 14.72
C ALA A 241 -7.56 -0.36 14.76
N VAL A 242 -8.53 -0.34 13.83
CA VAL A 242 -9.58 -1.37 13.79
C VAL A 242 -9.02 -2.76 13.46
N THR A 243 -8.08 -2.83 12.51
CA THR A 243 -7.52 -4.13 12.06
C THR A 243 -6.69 -4.83 13.15
N ILE A 244 -6.03 -4.07 14.03
CA ILE A 244 -5.15 -4.61 15.06
C ILE A 244 -5.87 -4.69 16.41
N ASP A 245 -6.46 -3.59 16.87
CA ASP A 245 -6.95 -3.48 18.24
C ASP A 245 -8.22 -4.29 18.47
N ILE A 246 -9.09 -4.43 17.47
CA ILE A 246 -10.33 -5.19 17.62
C ILE A 246 -10.06 -6.70 17.78
N PRO A 247 -9.29 -7.37 16.90
CA PRO A 247 -8.91 -8.76 17.13
C PRO A 247 -8.11 -8.96 18.40
N GLN A 248 -7.26 -8.00 18.77
CA GLN A 248 -6.48 -8.05 20.01
C GLN A 248 -7.38 -7.95 21.24
N ARG A 249 -8.39 -7.06 21.23
CA ARG A 249 -9.41 -6.97 22.28
C ARG A 249 -10.18 -8.27 22.43
N PHE A 250 -10.64 -8.86 21.33
CA PHE A 250 -11.36 -10.14 21.38
C PHE A 250 -10.52 -11.26 21.99
N GLN A 251 -9.22 -11.29 21.72
CA GLN A 251 -8.32 -12.30 22.28
C GLN A 251 -7.96 -12.03 23.74
N VAL A 252 -7.53 -10.81 24.06
CA VAL A 252 -6.97 -10.46 25.38
C VAL A 252 -8.05 -10.18 26.42
N VAL A 253 -9.11 -9.47 26.06
CA VAL A 253 -10.17 -9.06 26.99
C VAL A 253 -11.32 -10.07 27.00
N ASN A 254 -11.76 -10.52 25.82
CA ASN A 254 -12.90 -11.44 25.71
C ASN A 254 -12.48 -12.93 25.75
N GLY A 255 -11.18 -13.24 25.84
CA GLY A 255 -10.66 -14.60 25.94
C GLY A 255 -10.97 -15.49 24.74
N MET A 256 -11.26 -14.90 23.58
CA MET A 256 -11.64 -15.65 22.38
C MET A 256 -10.42 -16.23 21.68
N SER A 257 -10.62 -17.35 20.98
CA SER A 257 -9.55 -17.94 20.17
C SER A 257 -9.20 -17.05 18.97
N PRO A 258 -7.98 -17.16 18.40
CA PRO A 258 -7.55 -16.37 17.25
C PRO A 258 -8.47 -16.51 16.04
N ILE A 259 -8.99 -17.72 15.74
CA ILE A 259 -9.92 -17.89 14.63
C ILE A 259 -11.25 -17.19 14.91
N ALA A 260 -11.72 -17.24 16.16
CA ALA A 260 -12.98 -16.63 16.58
C ALA A 260 -12.91 -15.08 16.53
N ALA A 261 -11.74 -14.50 16.82
CA ALA A 261 -11.48 -13.08 16.62
C ALA A 261 -11.40 -12.71 15.14
N GLY A 262 -10.75 -13.54 14.31
CA GLY A 262 -10.67 -13.35 12.86
C GLY A 262 -12.04 -13.39 12.17
N VAL A 263 -12.91 -14.35 12.54
CA VAL A 263 -14.29 -14.45 12.04
C VAL A 263 -15.10 -13.20 12.37
N ARG A 264 -14.87 -12.62 13.55
CA ARG A 264 -15.57 -11.40 13.97
C ARG A 264 -15.12 -10.15 13.22
N LEU A 265 -13.96 -10.16 12.58
CA LEU A 265 -13.48 -9.05 11.73
C LEU A 265 -14.01 -9.12 10.29
N ILE A 266 -14.76 -10.17 9.93
CA ILE A 266 -15.36 -10.32 8.60
C ILE A 266 -16.21 -9.11 8.18
N PRO A 267 -17.11 -8.55 9.02
CA PRO A 267 -17.92 -7.40 8.64
C PRO A 267 -17.06 -6.21 8.20
N PHE A 268 -16.03 -5.88 8.99
CA PHE A 268 -15.11 -4.80 8.66
C PHE A 268 -14.43 -5.00 7.30
N ASN A 269 -13.78 -6.15 7.09
CA ASN A 269 -13.03 -6.43 5.86
C ASN A 269 -13.93 -6.57 4.63
N ALA A 270 -15.10 -7.20 4.79
CA ALA A 270 -16.07 -7.36 3.72
C ALA A 270 -16.70 -6.02 3.30
N LEU A 271 -16.89 -5.08 4.23
CA LEU A 271 -17.44 -3.77 3.90
C LEU A 271 -16.40 -2.80 3.34
N ILE A 272 -15.11 -2.89 3.73
CA ILE A 272 -14.01 -2.19 3.03
C ILE A 272 -14.02 -2.55 1.54
N ALA A 273 -14.04 -3.84 1.29
CA ALA A 273 -14.12 -4.41 -0.02
C ALA A 273 -15.32 -3.92 -0.84
N PHE A 274 -16.50 -4.07 -0.26
CA PHE A 274 -17.76 -3.66 -0.87
C PHE A 274 -17.80 -2.16 -1.16
N GLY A 275 -17.36 -1.33 -0.21
CA GLY A 275 -17.26 0.12 -0.36
C GLY A 275 -16.33 0.53 -1.50
N THR A 276 -15.19 -0.15 -1.63
CA THR A 276 -14.23 0.08 -2.72
C THR A 276 -14.88 -0.19 -4.08
N VAL A 277 -15.56 -1.34 -4.23
CA VAL A 277 -16.19 -1.76 -5.48
C VAL A 277 -17.35 -0.82 -5.85
N ILE A 278 -18.23 -0.50 -4.89
CA ILE A 278 -19.35 0.41 -5.13
C ILE A 278 -18.87 1.79 -5.54
N ALA A 279 -17.90 2.36 -4.81
CA ALA A 279 -17.40 3.69 -5.13
C ALA A 279 -16.85 3.73 -6.57
N ASN A 280 -16.09 2.72 -6.98
CA ASN A 280 -15.57 2.59 -8.34
C ASN A 280 -16.69 2.48 -9.38
N ILE A 281 -17.74 1.70 -9.12
CA ILE A 281 -18.89 1.56 -10.03
C ILE A 281 -19.66 2.88 -10.15
N ILE A 282 -19.87 3.59 -9.04
CA ILE A 282 -20.58 4.88 -9.01
C ILE A 282 -19.82 5.90 -9.86
N VAL A 283 -18.50 6.04 -9.67
CA VAL A 283 -17.70 6.96 -10.50
C VAL A 283 -17.76 6.56 -11.98
N ALA A 284 -17.69 5.26 -12.28
CA ALA A 284 -17.70 4.76 -13.65
C ALA A 284 -19.04 4.98 -14.38
N LYS A 285 -20.17 4.77 -13.69
CA LYS A 285 -21.52 4.81 -14.30
C LYS A 285 -22.24 6.14 -14.11
N ALA A 286 -22.18 6.72 -12.91
CA ALA A 286 -22.93 7.92 -12.55
C ALA A 286 -22.16 9.22 -12.81
N HIS A 287 -20.89 9.12 -13.25
CA HIS A 287 -20.04 10.27 -13.59
C HIS A 287 -19.89 11.29 -12.44
N ILE A 288 -20.10 10.84 -11.19
CA ILE A 288 -19.97 11.67 -10.00
C ILE A 288 -18.48 11.93 -9.73
N PRO A 289 -18.07 13.18 -9.46
CA PRO A 289 -16.70 13.49 -9.08
C PRO A 289 -16.24 12.69 -7.84
N PRO A 290 -15.06 12.03 -7.87
CA PRO A 290 -14.56 11.20 -6.76
C PRO A 290 -14.50 11.92 -5.40
N ILE A 291 -14.39 13.25 -5.39
CA ILE A 291 -14.29 14.05 -4.18
C ILE A 291 -15.54 13.95 -3.28
N TYR A 292 -16.74 13.87 -3.86
CA TYR A 292 -17.98 13.73 -3.08
C TYR A 292 -18.02 12.38 -2.37
N LEU A 293 -17.58 11.31 -3.04
CA LEU A 293 -17.49 9.99 -2.44
C LEU A 293 -16.41 9.93 -1.35
N MET A 294 -15.30 10.65 -1.52
CA MET A 294 -14.29 10.76 -0.45
C MET A 294 -14.87 11.43 0.82
N PHE A 295 -15.66 12.49 0.68
CA PHE A 295 -16.33 13.12 1.83
C PHE A 295 -17.33 12.18 2.51
N ILE A 296 -18.13 11.46 1.72
CA ILE A 296 -19.09 10.46 2.24
C ILE A 296 -18.34 9.34 2.97
N GLY A 297 -17.30 8.77 2.35
CA GLY A 297 -16.48 7.72 2.95
C GLY A 297 -15.78 8.19 4.23
N SER A 298 -15.26 9.43 4.23
CA SER A 298 -14.63 10.04 5.41
C SER A 298 -15.62 10.30 6.54
N SER A 299 -16.87 10.64 6.22
CA SER A 299 -17.92 10.82 7.22
C SER A 299 -18.32 9.48 7.81
N LEU A 300 -18.53 8.46 6.96
CA LEU A 300 -18.88 7.11 7.39
C LEU A 300 -17.78 6.47 8.24
N GLN A 301 -16.50 6.62 7.90
CA GLN A 301 -15.41 6.09 8.73
C GLN A 301 -15.44 6.75 10.12
N ILE A 302 -15.58 8.08 10.22
CA ILE A 302 -15.60 8.80 11.50
C ILE A 302 -16.77 8.33 12.36
N ILE A 303 -17.97 8.21 11.76
CA ILE A 303 -19.15 7.72 12.46
C ILE A 303 -18.90 6.30 12.97
N GLY A 304 -18.41 5.40 12.11
CA GLY A 304 -18.14 4.01 12.48
C GLY A 304 -17.13 3.89 13.63
N ILE A 305 -16.00 4.58 13.55
CA ILE A 305 -14.96 4.55 14.60
C ILE A 305 -15.48 5.16 15.91
N THR A 306 -16.22 6.27 15.83
CA THR A 306 -16.81 6.91 17.01
C THR A 306 -17.80 5.96 17.67
N LEU A 307 -18.65 5.28 16.91
CA LEU A 307 -19.56 4.27 17.45
C LEU A 307 -18.82 3.09 18.07
N ILE A 308 -17.75 2.59 17.44
CA ILE A 308 -16.88 1.55 18.03
C ILE A 308 -16.33 2.00 19.39
N SER A 309 -15.95 3.28 19.54
CA SER A 309 -15.44 3.81 20.82
C SER A 309 -16.48 3.84 21.94
N THR A 310 -17.78 3.79 21.62
CA THR A 310 -18.86 3.73 22.61
C THR A 310 -19.16 2.32 23.13
N VAL A 311 -18.56 1.29 22.53
CA VAL A 311 -18.80 -0.10 22.92
C VAL A 311 -18.27 -0.33 24.35
N PRO A 312 -19.09 -0.87 25.27
CA PRO A 312 -18.65 -1.11 26.64
C PRO A 312 -17.42 -2.02 26.74
N ASN A 313 -16.52 -1.72 27.68
CA ASN A 313 -15.29 -2.47 27.92
C ASN A 313 -15.49 -3.79 28.70
N GLY A 314 -16.67 -4.40 28.61
CA GLY A 314 -17.00 -5.64 29.31
C GLY A 314 -16.47 -6.90 28.62
N VAL A 315 -16.47 -7.99 29.38
CA VAL A 315 -16.15 -9.36 28.90
C VAL A 315 -17.20 -9.84 27.89
N ASN A 316 -18.45 -9.38 28.00
CA ASN A 316 -19.50 -9.67 27.05
C ASN A 316 -19.38 -8.79 25.80
N VAL A 317 -19.31 -9.44 24.63
CA VAL A 317 -19.27 -8.73 23.35
C VAL A 317 -20.67 -8.23 22.99
N ASN A 318 -20.82 -6.91 22.90
CA ASN A 318 -22.04 -6.30 22.41
C ASN A 318 -22.14 -6.50 20.89
N SER A 319 -23.25 -7.11 20.42
CA SER A 319 -23.52 -7.35 19.00
C SER A 319 -23.53 -6.08 18.14
N ALA A 320 -23.74 -4.90 18.74
CA ALA A 320 -23.68 -3.62 18.04
C ALA A 320 -22.30 -3.35 17.39
N ILE A 321 -21.22 -3.93 17.93
CA ILE A 321 -19.86 -3.75 17.39
C ILE A 321 -19.76 -4.15 15.92
N TYR A 322 -20.46 -5.21 15.50
CA TYR A 322 -20.42 -5.69 14.11
C TYR A 322 -21.09 -4.72 13.15
N GLY A 323 -22.14 -4.02 13.60
CA GLY A 323 -22.78 -2.95 12.83
C GLY A 323 -21.86 -1.73 12.69
N TYR A 324 -21.14 -1.39 13.76
CA TYR A 324 -20.21 -0.26 13.75
C TYR A 324 -18.97 -0.55 12.88
N GLU A 325 -18.45 -1.78 12.95
CA GLU A 325 -17.41 -2.29 12.06
C GLU A 325 -17.83 -2.24 10.59
N ALA A 326 -19.08 -2.60 10.28
CA ALA A 326 -19.60 -2.52 8.92
C ALA A 326 -19.62 -1.08 8.39
N ILE A 327 -20.06 -0.11 9.21
CA ILE A 327 -20.07 1.31 8.86
C ILE A 327 -18.64 1.84 8.66
N ALA A 328 -17.75 1.54 9.60
CA ALA A 328 -16.34 1.95 9.54
C ALA A 328 -15.65 1.38 8.30
N GLY A 329 -15.84 0.08 8.06
CA GLY A 329 -15.28 -0.62 6.91
C GLY A 329 -15.77 -0.03 5.58
N LEU A 330 -17.07 0.21 5.45
CA LEU A 330 -17.65 0.82 4.24
C LEU A 330 -17.02 2.19 3.94
N GLY A 331 -16.88 3.03 4.96
CA GLY A 331 -16.26 4.35 4.84
C GLY A 331 -14.80 4.29 4.36
N ILE A 332 -14.00 3.46 5.03
CA ILE A 332 -12.59 3.23 4.67
C ILE A 332 -12.45 2.69 3.25
N GLY A 333 -13.30 1.73 2.88
CA GLY A 333 -13.34 1.16 1.53
C GLY A 333 -13.57 2.19 0.43
N ILE A 334 -14.56 3.06 0.63
CA ILE A 334 -14.85 4.15 -0.31
C ILE A 334 -13.62 5.06 -0.46
N VAL A 335 -12.98 5.45 0.64
CA VAL A 335 -11.79 6.31 0.61
C VAL A 335 -10.64 5.65 -0.14
N ILE A 336 -10.32 4.38 0.17
CA ILE A 336 -9.24 3.62 -0.49
C ILE A 336 -9.50 3.53 -2.01
N GLY A 337 -10.73 3.20 -2.41
CA GLY A 337 -11.10 3.12 -3.82
C GLY A 337 -10.89 4.44 -4.57
N MET A 338 -11.31 5.55 -3.97
CA MET A 338 -11.18 6.87 -4.59
C MET A 338 -9.74 7.36 -4.67
N VAL A 339 -8.91 7.11 -3.64
CA VAL A 339 -7.49 7.47 -3.66
C VAL A 339 -6.75 6.79 -4.82
N ILE A 340 -7.11 5.56 -5.19
CA ILE A 340 -6.50 4.85 -6.32
C ILE A 340 -6.95 5.43 -7.67
N VAL A 341 -8.19 5.92 -7.78
CA VAL A 341 -8.78 6.41 -9.04
C VAL A 341 -8.37 7.85 -9.37
N ILE A 342 -8.11 8.70 -8.36
CA ILE A 342 -7.81 10.13 -8.53
C ILE A 342 -6.49 10.46 -9.26
N PRO A 343 -5.34 9.81 -8.99
CA PRO A 343 -4.05 10.20 -9.57
C PRO A 343 -4.06 10.43 -11.09
N PRO A 344 -4.61 9.53 -11.94
CA PRO A 344 -4.64 9.76 -13.39
C PRO A 344 -5.50 10.96 -13.85
N HIS A 345 -6.38 11.48 -12.99
CA HIS A 345 -7.26 12.61 -13.28
C HIS A 345 -6.69 13.96 -12.83
N VAL A 346 -5.89 13.97 -11.76
CA VAL A 346 -5.39 15.20 -11.12
C VAL A 346 -3.93 15.48 -11.44
N VAL A 347 -3.14 14.43 -11.70
CA VAL A 347 -1.71 14.56 -11.96
C VAL A 347 -1.44 14.80 -13.45
N GLU A 348 -0.52 15.73 -13.73
CA GLU A 348 -0.10 16.03 -15.09
C GLU A 348 0.52 14.81 -15.77
N ARG A 349 0.28 14.66 -17.07
CA ARG A 349 0.67 13.47 -17.84
C ARG A 349 2.17 13.18 -17.84
N ARG A 350 2.99 14.21 -17.64
CA ARG A 350 4.45 14.09 -17.53
C ARG A 350 4.89 13.28 -16.31
N ASP A 351 4.09 13.30 -15.24
CA ASP A 351 4.42 12.68 -13.96
C ASP A 351 3.77 11.31 -13.77
N LEU A 352 2.79 10.94 -14.62
CA LEU A 352 2.21 9.59 -14.71
C LEU A 352 3.19 8.55 -15.32
N GLY A 353 4.51 8.79 -15.27
CA GLY A 353 5.55 8.00 -15.95
C GLY A 353 5.52 8.09 -17.49
N LYS A 354 4.61 8.90 -18.06
CA LYS A 354 4.25 8.92 -19.49
C LYS A 354 4.67 10.21 -20.19
N LYS A 355 5.95 10.31 -20.56
CA LYS A 355 6.48 11.39 -21.44
C LYS A 355 5.85 11.50 -22.84
N HIS A 356 4.91 10.62 -23.23
CA HIS A 356 4.39 10.53 -24.61
C HIS A 356 2.87 10.61 -24.76
N LEU A 357 2.10 10.92 -23.72
CA LEU A 357 0.66 11.18 -23.86
C LEU A 357 0.33 12.64 -24.27
N SER A 358 1.25 13.33 -24.96
CA SER A 358 1.04 14.69 -25.47
C SER A 358 -0.22 14.83 -26.36
N ASN A 359 -0.64 13.76 -27.05
CA ASN A 359 -1.58 13.88 -28.16
C ASN A 359 -3.04 13.43 -27.90
N TYR A 360 -3.42 13.06 -26.67
CA TYR A 360 -4.76 12.48 -26.43
C TYR A 360 -5.62 13.30 -25.49
N LYS A 361 -6.43 14.26 -25.96
CA LYS A 361 -7.40 14.99 -25.10
C LYS A 361 -8.20 13.99 -24.24
N PHE A 362 -8.17 14.17 -22.92
CA PHE A 362 -9.15 13.49 -22.05
C PHE A 362 -10.48 14.21 -22.28
N PRO A 363 -11.63 13.50 -22.34
CA PRO A 363 -12.91 14.20 -22.32
C PRO A 363 -12.95 15.07 -21.05
N PRO A 364 -13.42 16.32 -21.13
CA PRO A 364 -13.56 17.17 -19.95
C PRO A 364 -14.64 16.55 -19.07
N PHE A 365 -14.23 15.71 -18.11
CA PHE A 365 -15.05 15.48 -16.94
C PHE A 365 -15.04 16.78 -16.17
N ILE A 366 -16.21 17.42 -16.10
CA ILE A 366 -16.46 18.67 -15.42
C ILE A 366 -16.08 18.48 -13.95
N LEU A 367 -14.85 18.85 -13.63
CA LEU A 367 -14.37 19.07 -12.27
C LEU A 367 -14.84 20.47 -11.88
N LEU A 368 -16.09 20.57 -11.44
CA LEU A 368 -16.55 21.68 -10.62
C LEU A 368 -16.18 21.39 -9.17
#